data_AF-A0A0A9ZD26-F1
#
_entry.id   AF-A0A0A9ZD26-F1
#
_cell.length_a   1.000
_cell.length_b   1.000
_cell.length_c   1.000
_cell.angle_alpha   90.00
_cell.angle_beta   90.00
_cell.angle_gamma   90.00
#
_symmetry.space_group_name_H-M   'P 1'
#
loop_
_entity.id
_entity.type
_entity.pdbx_description
1 polymer ?
#
loop_
_entity_poly.entity_id
_entity_poly.type
_entity_poly.pdbx_seq_one_letter_code
_entity_poly.pdbx_strand_id
1 'polypeptide(L)'
;MARNFNIPAAQCGRCVIAEVEHLVENGEIDPDEIHLPGVYVDRVVHVPRYDIPIESRTVSGGAKKTEKMTPADEERQLIARRAALEFTNGMYVNLGIGIPTEAANYLLPGVTVTLQSENGLLGMGPFPAENKVDPE
;
A
#
# COMPACT_ATOMS: atom_id res chain seq x y z
N MET A 1 -4.78 7.39 -5.44
CA MET A 1 -5.37 6.65 -6.61
C MET A 1 -5.74 5.21 -6.26
N ALA A 2 -7.00 4.94 -5.91
CA ALA A 2 -7.46 3.58 -5.62
C ALA A 2 -7.53 2.71 -6.90
N ARG A 3 -6.56 1.81 -7.09
CA ARG A 3 -6.51 0.85 -8.21
C ARG A 3 -6.83 -0.59 -7.80
N ASN A 4 -7.46 -0.76 -6.65
CA ASN A 4 -7.80 -2.06 -6.08
C ASN A 4 -8.99 -2.71 -6.83
N PHE A 5 -10.18 -2.67 -6.26
CA PHE A 5 -11.38 -3.25 -6.80
C PHE A 5 -12.09 -2.37 -7.84
N ASN A 6 -11.65 -1.13 -8.05
CA ASN A 6 -12.32 -0.20 -8.96
C ASN A 6 -12.45 -0.72 -10.41
N ILE A 7 -11.38 -1.31 -10.95
CA ILE A 7 -11.40 -1.89 -12.31
C ILE A 7 -12.37 -3.08 -12.42
N PRO A 8 -12.25 -4.14 -11.60
CA PRO A 8 -13.17 -5.28 -11.71
C PRO A 8 -14.63 -4.89 -11.36
N ALA A 9 -14.85 -3.93 -10.46
CA ALA A 9 -16.19 -3.45 -10.14
C ALA A 9 -16.85 -2.72 -11.32
N ALA A 10 -16.10 -1.91 -12.07
CA ALA A 10 -16.61 -1.27 -13.28
C ALA A 10 -16.97 -2.29 -14.36
N GLN A 11 -16.19 -3.36 -14.52
CA GLN A 11 -16.42 -4.34 -15.58
C GLN A 11 -17.63 -5.27 -15.35
N CYS A 12 -18.14 -5.37 -14.11
CA CYS A 12 -19.29 -6.22 -13.78
C CYS A 12 -20.60 -5.43 -13.57
N GLY A 13 -20.54 -4.10 -13.58
CA GLY A 13 -21.69 -3.24 -13.40
C GLY A 13 -22.58 -3.19 -14.66
N ARG A 14 -23.89 -3.29 -14.47
CA ARG A 14 -24.86 -2.94 -15.53
C ARG A 14 -24.91 -1.43 -15.80
N CYS A 15 -24.60 -0.65 -14.77
CA CYS A 15 -24.60 0.79 -14.80
C CYS A 15 -23.44 1.27 -13.91
N VAL A 16 -22.43 1.88 -14.50
CA VAL A 16 -21.19 2.29 -13.86
C VAL A 16 -21.11 3.81 -13.79
N ILE A 17 -20.93 4.31 -12.58
CA ILE A 17 -20.74 5.74 -12.30
C ILE A 17 -19.33 5.89 -11.75
N ALA A 18 -18.47 6.59 -12.48
CA ALA A 18 -17.10 6.89 -12.06
C ALA A 18 -17.02 8.31 -11.48
N GLU A 19 -16.64 8.43 -10.22
CA GLU A 19 -16.24 9.71 -9.65
C GLU A 19 -14.76 9.99 -9.99
N VAL A 20 -14.44 11.24 -10.35
CA VAL A 20 -13.08 11.64 -10.75
C VAL A 20 -12.68 12.94 -10.08
N GLU A 21 -11.42 13.04 -9.66
CA GLU A 21 -10.85 14.28 -9.11
C GLU A 21 -10.47 15.27 -10.22
N HIS A 22 -9.89 14.73 -11.29
CA HIS A 22 -9.47 15.47 -12.47
C HIS A 22 -10.30 15.02 -13.67
N LEU A 23 -11.07 15.94 -14.24
CA LEU A 23 -11.77 15.77 -15.51
C LEU A 23 -10.95 16.46 -16.60
N VAL A 24 -10.70 15.74 -17.69
CA VAL A 24 -9.84 16.14 -18.80
C VAL A 24 -10.58 15.97 -20.13
N GLU A 25 -10.12 16.66 -21.17
CA GLU A 25 -10.69 16.54 -22.51
C GLU A 25 -10.22 15.26 -23.22
N ASN A 26 -10.99 14.85 -24.23
CA ASN A 26 -10.63 13.67 -25.02
C ASN A 26 -9.28 13.87 -25.73
N GLY A 27 -8.36 12.92 -25.50
CA GLY A 27 -7.00 12.95 -26.06
C GLY A 27 -5.94 13.54 -25.12
N GLU A 28 -6.32 14.05 -23.94
CA GLU A 28 -5.35 14.53 -22.94
C GLU A 28 -4.71 13.39 -22.13
N ILE A 29 -5.34 12.20 -22.10
CA ILE A 29 -4.76 10.98 -21.52
C ILE A 29 -4.12 10.18 -22.66
N ASP A 30 -2.85 9.82 -22.50
CA ASP A 30 -2.18 8.90 -23.42
C ASP A 30 -2.94 7.56 -23.46
N PRO A 31 -3.30 7.04 -24.65
CA PRO A 31 -3.98 5.75 -24.77
C PRO A 31 -3.31 4.59 -24.02
N ASP A 32 -1.97 4.58 -23.90
CA ASP A 32 -1.22 3.53 -23.19
C ASP A 32 -1.25 3.71 -21.65
N GLU A 33 -1.71 4.86 -21.16
CA GLU A 33 -1.88 5.15 -19.72
C GLU A 33 -3.33 4.97 -19.23
N ILE A 34 -4.26 4.55 -20.10
CA ILE A 34 -5.66 4.30 -19.73
C ILE A 34 -5.78 3.00 -18.93
N HIS A 35 -6.08 3.11 -17.62
CA HIS A 35 -6.29 1.95 -16.75
C HIS A 35 -7.64 1.24 -16.96
N LEU A 36 -8.70 2.01 -17.22
CA LEU A 36 -10.06 1.50 -17.43
C LEU A 36 -10.62 2.16 -18.70
N PRO A 37 -10.82 1.39 -19.79
CA PRO A 37 -11.41 1.93 -21.01
C PRO A 37 -12.81 2.52 -20.79
N GLY A 38 -13.10 3.67 -21.41
CA GLY A 38 -14.36 4.40 -21.23
C GLY A 38 -15.62 3.62 -21.63
N VAL A 39 -15.50 2.54 -22.42
CA VAL A 39 -16.62 1.65 -22.76
C VAL A 39 -17.26 0.97 -21.54
N TYR A 40 -16.52 0.87 -20.42
CA TYR A 40 -17.02 0.33 -19.16
C TYR A 40 -17.68 1.37 -18.26
N VAL A 41 -17.77 2.63 -18.68
CA VAL A 41 -18.27 3.74 -17.85
C VAL A 41 -19.50 4.37 -18.49
N ASP A 42 -20.64 4.34 -17.80
CA ASP A 42 -21.87 4.96 -18.30
C ASP A 42 -21.96 6.45 -17.95
N ARG A 43 -21.43 6.85 -16.78
CA ARG A 43 -21.51 8.22 -16.28
C ARG A 43 -20.24 8.60 -15.54
N VAL A 44 -19.81 9.85 -15.70
CA VAL A 44 -18.70 10.45 -14.98
C VAL A 44 -19.22 11.58 -14.09
N VAL A 45 -18.78 11.62 -12.84
CA VAL A 45 -19.11 12.69 -11.89
C VAL A 45 -17.81 13.34 -11.44
N HIS A 46 -17.66 14.65 -11.69
CA HIS A 46 -16.47 15.39 -11.27
C HIS A 46 -16.58 15.83 -9.82
N VAL A 47 -15.66 15.35 -8.98
CA VAL A 47 -15.57 15.64 -7.54
C VAL A 47 -14.13 16.09 -7.23
N PRO A 48 -13.81 17.39 -7.40
CA PRO A 48 -12.42 17.89 -7.35
C PRO A 48 -11.78 17.93 -5.95
N ARG A 49 -12.51 17.55 -4.90
CA ARG A 49 -12.01 17.52 -3.53
C ARG A 49 -12.57 16.32 -2.79
N TYR A 50 -11.68 15.55 -2.19
CA TYR A 50 -11.99 14.44 -1.31
C TYR A 50 -11.15 14.56 -0.03
N ASP A 51 -11.79 14.34 1.12
CA ASP A 51 -11.10 14.10 2.38
C ASP A 51 -11.04 12.58 2.56
N ILE A 52 -9.91 11.96 2.22
CA ILE A 52 -9.70 10.53 2.43
C ILE A 52 -9.11 10.36 3.85
N PRO A 53 -9.85 9.77 4.81
CA PRO A 53 -9.34 9.58 6.15
C PRO A 53 -8.27 8.49 6.17
N ILE A 54 -7.16 8.77 6.85
CA ILE A 54 -6.14 7.75 7.14
C ILE A 54 -6.61 6.94 8.35
N GLU A 55 -7.07 5.72 8.11
CA GLU A 55 -7.55 4.82 9.18
C GLU A 55 -6.43 4.46 10.17
N SER A 56 -5.23 4.16 9.65
CA SER A 56 -4.07 3.78 10.48
C SER A 56 -2.85 4.62 10.10
N ARG A 57 -2.62 5.68 10.87
CA ARG A 57 -1.51 6.59 10.65
C ARG A 57 -0.21 6.02 11.21
N THR A 58 0.68 5.56 10.33
CA THR A 58 2.00 5.02 10.71
C THR A 58 3.13 5.81 10.05
N VAL A 59 4.11 6.24 10.84
CA VAL A 59 5.25 7.05 10.39
C VAL A 59 6.59 6.46 10.82
N SER A 60 7.60 6.52 9.95
CA SER A 60 8.97 6.16 10.30
C SER A 60 9.50 7.10 11.37
N GLY A 61 10.10 6.54 12.42
CA GLY A 61 10.60 7.34 13.55
C GLY A 61 9.50 7.84 14.49
N GLY A 62 8.25 7.42 14.29
CA GLY A 62 7.19 7.53 15.29
C GLY A 62 7.64 6.83 16.56
N ALA A 63 8.00 7.63 17.56
CA ALA A 63 8.75 7.17 18.72
C ALA A 63 8.00 6.03 19.45
N LYS A 64 8.56 4.81 19.44
CA LYS A 64 8.70 4.12 20.72
C LYS A 64 9.71 4.95 21.51
N LYS A 65 9.21 5.98 22.20
CA LYS A 65 9.94 6.58 23.33
C LYS A 65 10.44 5.42 24.19
N THR A 66 11.64 5.59 24.72
CA THR A 66 12.28 4.88 25.82
C THR A 66 11.32 4.37 26.92
N GLU A 67 10.49 3.40 26.60
CA GLU A 67 9.77 2.54 27.53
C GLU A 67 10.54 1.23 27.60
N LYS A 68 10.71 0.70 28.81
CA LYS A 68 11.39 -0.59 28.99
C LYS A 68 10.68 -1.64 28.16
N MET A 69 11.46 -2.43 27.41
CA MET A 69 10.95 -3.56 26.64
C MET A 69 10.13 -4.46 27.56
N THR A 70 8.90 -4.80 27.17
CA THR A 70 8.11 -5.77 27.92
C THR A 70 8.58 -7.19 27.57
N PRO A 71 8.38 -8.20 28.44
CA PRO A 71 8.67 -9.59 28.09
C PRO A 71 7.98 -10.03 26.79
N ALA A 72 6.75 -9.55 26.55
CA ALA A 72 6.01 -9.84 25.32
C ALA A 72 6.64 -9.20 24.07
N ASP A 73 7.22 -8.01 24.18
CA ASP A 73 7.98 -7.39 23.08
C ASP A 73 9.23 -8.21 22.74
N GLU A 74 9.93 -8.74 23.76
CA GLU A 74 11.13 -9.58 23.55
C GLU A 74 10.78 -10.89 22.84
N GLU A 75 9.71 -11.56 23.26
CA GLU A 75 9.20 -12.77 22.60
C GLU A 75 8.81 -12.48 21.14
N ARG A 76 8.11 -11.36 20.89
CA ARG A 76 7.73 -10.93 19.54
C ARG A 76 8.96 -10.71 18.65
N GLN A 77 9.99 -10.02 19.17
CA GLN A 77 11.24 -9.78 18.45
C GLN A 77 12.02 -11.07 18.18
N LEU A 78 12.01 -12.02 19.12
CA LEU A 78 12.66 -13.32 18.92
C LEU A 78 12.04 -14.06 17.73
N ILE A 79 10.70 -14.10 17.66
CA ILE A 79 9.99 -14.73 16.54
C ILE A 79 10.28 -13.97 15.24
N ALA A 80 10.22 -12.64 15.24
CA ALA A 80 10.51 -11.81 14.07
C ALA A 80 11.94 -12.04 13.53
N ARG A 81 12.94 -12.10 14.41
CA ARG A 81 14.34 -12.39 14.02
C ARG A 81 14.50 -13.80 13.46
N ARG A 82 13.82 -14.79 14.02
CA ARG A 82 13.85 -16.15 13.47
C ARG A 82 13.18 -16.20 12.10
N ALA A 83 12.02 -15.58 11.94
CA ALA A 83 11.31 -15.50 10.67
C ALA A 83 12.13 -14.78 9.59
N ALA A 84 12.94 -13.79 9.97
CA ALA A 84 13.82 -13.07 9.03
C ALA A 84 14.86 -13.98 8.34
N LEU A 85 15.20 -15.13 8.95
CA LEU A 85 16.11 -16.12 8.35
C LEU A 85 15.47 -16.92 7.20
N GLU A 86 14.15 -16.85 7.03
CA GLU A 86 13.46 -17.49 5.91
C GLU A 86 13.58 -16.65 4.61
N PHE A 87 14.00 -15.39 4.72
CA PHE A 87 14.17 -14.51 3.56
C PHE A 87 15.48 -14.82 2.83
N THR A 88 15.39 -14.88 1.51
CA THR A 88 16.53 -14.99 0.60
C THR A 88 16.58 -13.79 -0.32
N ASN A 89 17.78 -13.44 -0.80
CA ASN A 89 17.96 -12.26 -1.63
C ASN A 89 17.15 -12.35 -2.94
N GLY A 90 16.37 -11.31 -3.24
CA GLY A 90 15.50 -11.22 -4.40
C GLY A 90 14.09 -11.80 -4.20
N MET A 91 13.73 -12.24 -3.00
CA MET A 91 12.37 -12.76 -2.74
C MET A 91 11.30 -11.67 -2.86
N TYR A 92 10.16 -12.08 -3.42
CA TYR A 92 8.91 -11.33 -3.38
C TYR A 92 8.04 -11.91 -2.27
N VAL A 93 7.65 -11.09 -1.31
CA VAL A 93 6.94 -11.55 -0.10
C VAL A 93 5.73 -10.68 0.20
N ASN A 94 4.65 -11.32 0.65
CA ASN A 94 3.52 -10.66 1.29
C ASN A 94 3.63 -10.91 2.79
N LEU A 95 3.56 -9.84 3.58
CA LEU A 95 3.73 -9.89 5.03
C LEU A 95 2.50 -9.34 5.73
N GLY A 96 1.78 -10.21 6.42
CA GLY A 96 0.67 -9.81 7.28
C GLY A 96 1.11 -8.89 8.42
N ILE A 97 0.16 -8.09 8.92
CA ILE A 97 0.39 -7.13 10.01
C ILE A 97 0.97 -7.83 11.25
N GLY A 98 1.90 -7.16 11.93
CA GLY A 98 2.46 -7.63 13.19
C GLY A 98 3.84 -8.26 13.02
N ILE A 99 4.02 -9.50 13.47
CA ILE A 99 5.32 -10.19 13.46
C ILE A 99 5.90 -10.33 12.04
N PRO A 100 5.12 -10.71 11.00
CA PRO A 100 5.68 -10.86 9.65
C PRO A 100 6.25 -9.54 9.12
N THR A 101 5.51 -8.42 9.22
CA THR A 101 6.03 -7.10 8.83
C THR A 101 7.25 -6.68 9.66
N GLU A 102 7.29 -7.02 10.96
CA GLU A 102 8.45 -6.73 11.81
C GLU A 102 9.70 -7.50 11.37
N ALA A 103 9.56 -8.74 10.88
CA ALA A 103 10.68 -9.55 10.40
C ALA A 103 11.48 -8.85 9.28
N ALA A 104 10.83 -8.02 8.46
CA ALA A 104 11.50 -7.24 7.41
C ALA A 104 12.51 -6.22 7.94
N ASN A 105 12.46 -5.85 9.23
CA ASN A 105 13.46 -4.97 9.86
C ASN A 105 14.75 -5.71 10.26
N TYR A 106 14.76 -7.04 10.21
CA TYR A 106 15.88 -7.88 10.64
C TYR A 106 16.54 -8.64 9.48
N LEU A 107 16.40 -8.13 8.25
CA LEU A 107 17.04 -8.72 7.07
C LEU A 107 18.56 -8.80 7.25
N LEU A 108 19.12 -9.94 6.86
CA LEU A 108 20.57 -10.14 6.88
C LEU A 108 21.27 -9.22 5.87
N PRO A 109 22.53 -8.81 6.12
CA PRO A 109 23.30 -8.04 5.15
C PRO A 109 23.35 -8.73 3.79
N GLY A 110 23.05 -7.99 2.72
CA GLY A 110 23.01 -8.53 1.35
C GLY A 110 21.72 -9.24 0.97
N VAL A 111 20.72 -9.33 1.87
CA VAL A 111 19.37 -9.80 1.55
C VAL A 111 18.47 -8.60 1.29
N THR A 112 17.98 -8.48 0.06
CA THR A 112 16.91 -7.54 -0.30
C THR A 112 15.66 -8.33 -0.67
N VAL A 113 14.50 -7.90 -0.18
CA VAL A 113 13.20 -8.47 -0.54
C VAL A 113 12.29 -7.39 -1.12
N THR A 114 11.39 -7.77 -2.01
CA THR A 114 10.35 -6.91 -2.54
C THR A 114 9.03 -7.22 -1.82
N LEU A 115 8.48 -6.22 -1.14
CA LEU A 115 7.22 -6.36 -0.43
C LEU A 115 6.05 -6.19 -1.38
N GLN A 116 5.14 -7.17 -1.39
CA GLN A 116 3.86 -7.12 -2.07
C GLN A 116 2.75 -6.89 -1.03
N SER A 117 1.79 -6.05 -1.38
CA SER A 117 0.58 -5.80 -0.59
C SER A 117 -0.65 -6.24 -1.39
N GLU A 118 -1.61 -6.84 -0.69
CA GLU A 118 -2.85 -7.39 -1.29
C GLU A 118 -3.70 -6.35 -2.03
N ASN A 119 -3.54 -5.06 -1.70
CA ASN A 119 -4.20 -3.94 -2.38
C ASN A 119 -3.58 -3.58 -3.75
N GLY A 120 -2.61 -4.35 -4.24
CA GLY A 120 -2.02 -4.19 -5.57
C GLY A 120 -0.70 -3.41 -5.61
N LEU A 121 -0.07 -3.18 -4.46
CA LEU A 121 1.24 -2.51 -4.39
C LEU A 121 2.39 -3.52 -4.40
N LEU A 122 3.46 -3.17 -5.11
CA LEU A 122 4.71 -3.92 -5.16
C LEU A 122 5.90 -2.98 -4.91
N GLY A 123 6.83 -3.41 -4.07
CA GLY A 123 7.98 -2.59 -3.68
C GLY A 123 7.67 -1.61 -2.56
N MET A 124 6.76 -1.98 -1.64
CA MET A 124 6.51 -1.18 -0.43
C MET A 124 7.83 -0.96 0.32
N GLY A 125 8.19 0.32 0.50
CA GLY A 125 9.34 0.74 1.28
C GLY A 125 9.06 0.75 2.79
N PRO A 126 9.99 1.27 3.61
CA PRO A 126 9.70 1.53 5.01
C PRO A 126 8.55 2.54 5.15
N PHE A 127 7.95 2.61 6.34
CA PHE A 127 6.91 3.60 6.65
C PHE A 127 7.36 5.02 6.25
N PRO A 128 6.42 5.89 5.81
CA PRO A 128 6.76 7.23 5.37
C PRO A 128 7.22 8.11 6.54
N ALA A 129 8.08 9.10 6.27
CA ALA A 129 8.33 10.18 7.22
C ALA A 129 7.05 11.02 7.43
N GLU A 130 6.97 11.74 8.54
CA GLU A 130 5.82 12.58 8.92
C GLU A 130 5.33 13.50 7.79
N ASN A 131 6.26 14.07 7.01
CA ASN A 131 5.99 14.98 5.89
C ASN A 131 5.73 14.27 4.55
N LYS A 132 5.76 12.94 4.52
CA LYS A 132 5.50 12.10 3.36
C LYS A 132 4.30 11.17 3.59
N VAL A 133 3.52 11.44 4.64
CA VAL A 133 2.25 10.74 4.87
C VAL A 133 1.28 11.17 3.79
N ASP A 134 0.84 10.20 3.00
CA ASP A 134 -0.10 10.38 1.92
C ASP A 134 -1.36 9.55 2.23
N PRO A 135 -2.57 10.14 2.23
CA PRO A 135 -3.81 9.39 2.34
C PRO A 135 -4.16 8.56 1.09
N GLU A 136 -3.46 8.77 -0.04
CA GLU A 136 -3.72 8.15 -1.35
C GLU A 136 -2.91 6.89 -1.71
#